data_AF-A0A7W1ZV64-F1
#
_entry.id   AF-A0A7W1ZV64-F1
#
_cell.length_a   1.000
_cell.length_b   1.000
_cell.length_c   1.000
_cell.angle_alpha   90.00
_cell.angle_beta   90.00
_cell.angle_gamma   90.00
#
_symmetry.space_group_name_H-M   'P 1'
#
loop_
_entity.id
_entity.type
_entity.pdbx_description
1 polymer ?
#
loop_
_entity_poly.entity_id
_entity_poly.type
_entity_poly.pdbx_seq_one_letter_code
_entity_poly.pdbx_strand_id
1 'polypeptide(L)'
;MQATILDMYDHGVEKKNGPQVKLTFKYFIRYLQKRAEEEETVKKDFFAYVLKKFLAVEKLRTYTTLDEIVKHKDRLTLLYSLLMPVIAEEKQALWALGIPLTPTVFFGTNAFYELLRDRHTGNLKCSILQEGGEAIVDQKKKRLVYSYILNKFYDYSLPGKSEMIQTFADEVTGMQKYFRINVDTRFVEVTALQKLPVLNLKLLQRQQYNNIDWEMLFAVLPLSMFSF
;
A
#
# COMPACT_ATOMS: atom_id res chain seq x y z
N MET A 1 5.17 12.07 -13.37
CA MET A 1 4.38 10.99 -12.73
C MET A 1 3.92 9.96 -13.76
N GLN A 2 3.84 8.69 -13.34
CA GLN A 2 3.41 7.56 -14.17
C GLN A 2 2.15 6.90 -13.60
N ALA A 3 1.22 6.51 -14.48
CA ALA A 3 0.03 5.73 -14.17
C ALA A 3 0.12 4.40 -14.93
N THR A 4 1.08 3.57 -14.52
CA THR A 4 1.42 2.32 -15.20
C THR A 4 1.37 1.20 -14.18
N ILE A 5 0.66 0.12 -14.49
CA ILE A 5 0.63 -1.06 -13.64
C ILE A 5 2.01 -1.72 -13.69
N LEU A 6 2.62 -1.87 -12.53
CA LEU A 6 3.89 -2.54 -12.31
C LEU A 6 3.65 -3.64 -11.28
N ASP A 7 3.59 -4.88 -11.76
CA ASP A 7 3.59 -6.05 -10.90
C ASP A 7 5.03 -6.47 -10.64
N MET A 8 5.48 -6.43 -9.39
CA MET A 8 6.87 -6.76 -9.05
C MET A 8 7.18 -8.25 -8.98
N TYR A 9 6.20 -9.14 -9.15
CA TYR A 9 6.42 -10.60 -9.09
C TYR A 9 5.92 -11.38 -10.30
N ASP A 10 5.54 -10.70 -11.40
CA ASP A 10 5.09 -11.32 -12.67
C ASP A 10 4.31 -12.62 -12.47
N HIS A 11 3.23 -12.54 -11.67
CA HIS A 11 2.48 -13.70 -11.28
C HIS A 11 1.52 -14.12 -12.40
N GLY A 12 1.93 -15.07 -13.24
CA GLY A 12 1.03 -15.91 -14.03
C GLY A 12 0.19 -16.89 -13.19
N VAL A 13 0.09 -16.69 -11.86
CA VAL A 13 -0.54 -17.65 -10.93
C VAL A 13 -1.58 -16.95 -10.06
N GLU A 14 -2.86 -17.23 -10.33
CA GLU A 14 -3.97 -16.91 -9.44
C GLU A 14 -3.70 -17.48 -8.03
N LYS A 15 -3.49 -16.61 -7.04
CA LYS A 15 -3.50 -17.02 -5.62
C LYS A 15 -4.94 -17.38 -5.21
N LYS A 16 -5.34 -18.65 -5.43
CA LYS A 16 -6.68 -19.19 -5.14
C LYS A 16 -7.17 -19.07 -3.68
N ASN A 17 -6.32 -18.66 -2.72
CA ASN A 17 -6.66 -18.54 -1.28
C ASN A 17 -6.27 -17.17 -0.68
N GLY A 18 -6.17 -16.12 -1.49
CA GLY A 18 -5.90 -14.76 -1.01
C GLY A 18 -7.14 -14.07 -0.40
N PRO A 19 -6.95 -12.96 0.35
CA PRO A 19 -8.05 -12.11 0.74
C PRO A 19 -8.75 -11.52 -0.49
N GLN A 20 -10.03 -11.19 -0.37
CA GLN A 20 -10.70 -10.42 -1.40
C GLN A 20 -10.16 -8.99 -1.38
N VAL A 21 -9.80 -8.44 -2.55
CA VAL A 21 -9.32 -7.05 -2.66
C VAL A 21 -10.22 -6.29 -3.61
N LYS A 22 -10.77 -5.16 -3.16
CA LYS A 22 -11.63 -4.29 -3.96
C LYS A 22 -11.10 -2.86 -3.96
N LEU A 23 -10.95 -2.28 -5.14
CA LEU A 23 -10.43 -0.92 -5.26
C LEU A 23 -11.57 0.10 -5.34
N THR A 24 -11.47 1.14 -4.51
CA THR A 24 -12.42 2.26 -4.50
C THR A 24 -11.77 3.51 -3.91
N PHE A 25 -12.19 4.69 -4.36
CA PHE A 25 -11.78 5.96 -3.74
C PHE A 25 -12.77 6.45 -2.68
N LYS A 26 -13.77 5.65 -2.30
CA LYS A 26 -14.81 6.03 -1.32
C LYS A 26 -14.23 6.59 -0.01
N TYR A 27 -13.22 5.95 0.57
CA TYR A 27 -12.62 6.41 1.84
C TYR A 27 -11.83 7.71 1.68
N PHE A 28 -11.12 7.86 0.56
CA PHE A 28 -10.45 9.10 0.21
C PHE A 28 -11.44 10.24 -0.02
N ILE A 29 -12.55 9.98 -0.73
CA ILE A 29 -13.63 10.95 -0.96
C ILE A 29 -14.24 11.39 0.38
N ARG A 30 -14.54 10.44 1.26
CA ARG A 30 -15.06 10.76 2.62
C ARG A 30 -14.07 11.59 3.42
N TYR A 31 -12.78 11.28 3.34
CA TYR A 31 -11.73 12.07 3.96
C TYR A 31 -11.71 13.51 3.41
N LEU A 32 -11.79 13.68 2.09
CA LEU A 32 -11.84 15.01 1.47
C LEU A 32 -13.10 15.79 1.83
N GLN A 33 -14.26 15.13 1.92
CA GLN A 33 -15.51 15.75 2.36
C GLN A 33 -15.35 16.33 3.77
N LYS A 34 -14.90 15.50 4.72
CA LYS A 34 -14.64 15.94 6.09
C LYS A 34 -13.63 17.09 6.15
N ARG A 35 -12.52 16.99 5.41
CA ARG A 35 -11.51 18.06 5.37
C ARG A 35 -12.00 19.35 4.74
N ALA A 36 -12.84 19.29 3.71
CA ALA A 36 -13.41 20.48 3.09
C ALA A 36 -14.43 21.19 4.00
N GLU A 37 -15.06 20.47 4.93
CA GLU A 37 -15.95 21.04 5.94
C GLU A 37 -15.18 21.69 7.10
N GLU A 38 -14.11 21.03 7.57
CA GLU A 38 -13.34 21.45 8.75
C GLU A 38 -12.23 22.49 8.46
N GLU A 39 -11.74 22.57 7.22
CA GLU A 39 -10.62 23.45 6.85
C GLU A 39 -11.09 24.89 6.59
N GLU A 40 -10.38 25.86 7.17
CA GLU A 40 -10.69 27.29 7.03
C GLU A 40 -9.67 28.04 6.16
N THR A 41 -8.50 27.43 5.89
CA THR A 41 -7.47 28.04 5.05
C THR A 41 -7.75 27.86 3.55
N VAL A 42 -6.91 28.44 2.70
CA VAL A 42 -6.94 28.26 1.22
C VAL A 42 -6.92 26.79 0.77
N LYS A 43 -6.47 25.87 1.65
CA LYS A 43 -6.53 24.42 1.39
C LYS A 43 -7.96 23.92 1.20
N LYS A 44 -8.96 24.58 1.80
CA LYS A 44 -10.38 24.27 1.64
C LYS A 44 -10.80 24.26 0.18
N ASP A 45 -10.43 25.30 -0.57
CA ASP A 45 -10.77 25.44 -1.98
C ASP A 45 -10.12 24.33 -2.81
N PHE A 46 -8.88 23.97 -2.45
CA PHE A 46 -8.20 22.85 -3.10
C PHE A 46 -8.86 21.51 -2.79
N PHE A 47 -9.23 21.24 -1.52
CA PHE A 47 -9.99 20.04 -1.15
C PHE A 47 -11.32 19.96 -1.88
N ALA A 48 -12.09 21.06 -1.95
CA ALA A 48 -13.35 21.13 -2.65
C ALA A 48 -13.18 20.91 -4.16
N TYR A 49 -12.13 21.47 -4.76
CA TYR A 49 -11.79 21.27 -6.17
C TYR A 49 -11.49 19.80 -6.47
N VAL A 50 -10.61 19.15 -5.69
CA VAL A 50 -10.28 17.74 -5.89
C VAL A 50 -11.51 16.86 -5.66
N LEU A 51 -12.28 17.13 -4.60
CA LEU A 51 -13.52 16.42 -4.31
C LEU A 51 -14.49 16.47 -5.50
N LYS A 52 -14.71 17.65 -6.10
CA LYS A 52 -15.54 17.81 -7.30
C LYS A 52 -15.05 16.95 -8.46
N LYS A 53 -13.73 16.89 -8.69
CA LYS A 53 -13.14 16.08 -9.77
C LYS A 53 -13.35 14.59 -9.57
N PHE A 54 -13.26 14.10 -8.33
CA PHE A 54 -13.51 12.69 -8.00
C PHE A 54 -14.99 12.33 -8.04
N LEU A 55 -15.88 13.19 -7.54
CA LEU A 55 -17.33 12.95 -7.55
C LEU A 55 -17.92 12.89 -8.97
N ALA A 56 -17.32 13.61 -9.92
CA ALA A 56 -17.74 13.63 -11.31
C ALA A 56 -17.58 12.28 -12.04
N VAL A 57 -16.87 11.29 -11.46
CA VAL A 57 -16.68 9.97 -12.06
C VAL A 57 -17.32 8.92 -11.16
N GLU A 58 -18.46 8.38 -11.59
CA GLU A 58 -19.20 7.37 -10.84
C GLU A 58 -18.36 6.13 -10.52
N LYS A 59 -17.60 5.62 -11.49
CA LYS A 59 -16.74 4.43 -11.30
C LYS A 59 -15.68 4.59 -10.20
N LEU A 60 -15.24 5.82 -9.89
CA LEU A 60 -14.29 6.05 -8.80
C LEU A 60 -14.96 6.04 -7.41
N ARG A 61 -16.29 6.23 -7.37
CA ARG A 61 -17.11 6.19 -6.15
C ARG A 61 -17.53 4.77 -5.78
N THR A 62 -17.52 3.85 -6.73
CA THR A 62 -17.85 2.42 -6.54
C THR A 62 -16.59 1.56 -6.55
N TYR A 63 -16.75 0.24 -6.56
CA TYR A 63 -15.66 -0.67 -6.85
C TYR A 63 -15.29 -0.59 -8.33
N THR A 64 -14.00 -0.66 -8.63
CA THR A 64 -13.46 -0.55 -10.00
C THR A 64 -12.19 -1.40 -10.16
N THR A 65 -11.70 -1.51 -11.39
CA THR A 65 -10.47 -2.26 -11.74
C THR A 65 -9.26 -1.33 -11.85
N LEU A 66 -8.06 -1.90 -11.79
CA LEU A 66 -6.82 -1.15 -12.02
C LEU A 66 -6.80 -0.48 -13.39
N ASP A 67 -7.15 -1.21 -14.45
CA ASP A 67 -7.16 -0.69 -15.82
C ASP A 67 -8.05 0.53 -15.98
N GLU A 68 -9.14 0.60 -15.21
CA GLU A 68 -9.99 1.79 -15.20
C GLU A 68 -9.38 2.92 -14.39
N ILE A 69 -8.77 2.64 -13.23
CA ILE A 69 -8.13 3.64 -12.37
C ILE A 69 -7.01 4.37 -13.10
N VAL A 70 -6.13 3.65 -13.80
CA VAL A 70 -4.96 4.24 -14.47
C VAL A 70 -5.33 5.22 -15.58
N LYS A 71 -6.52 5.07 -16.19
CA LYS A 71 -7.08 6.03 -17.17
C LYS A 71 -7.35 7.40 -16.55
N HIS A 72 -7.52 7.48 -15.23
CA HIS A 72 -7.78 8.73 -14.50
C HIS A 72 -6.49 9.37 -13.97
N LYS A 73 -5.38 9.27 -14.72
CA LYS A 73 -4.06 9.81 -14.34
C LYS A 73 -4.13 11.22 -13.77
N ASP A 74 -4.86 12.13 -14.40
CA ASP A 74 -4.96 13.52 -13.94
C ASP A 74 -5.53 13.64 -12.51
N ARG A 75 -6.49 12.77 -12.15
CA ARG A 75 -7.08 12.73 -10.80
C ARG A 75 -6.12 12.10 -9.80
N LEU A 76 -5.37 11.09 -10.22
CA LEU A 76 -4.31 10.50 -9.39
C LEU A 76 -3.19 11.52 -9.11
N THR A 77 -2.86 12.37 -10.08
CA THR A 77 -1.93 13.49 -9.89
C THR A 77 -2.47 14.49 -8.85
N LEU A 78 -3.76 14.81 -8.87
CA LEU A 78 -4.36 15.64 -7.82
C LEU A 78 -4.25 15.01 -6.43
N LEU A 79 -4.41 13.69 -6.33
CA LEU A 79 -4.21 12.96 -5.08
C LEU A 79 -2.76 13.08 -4.59
N TYR A 80 -1.78 12.95 -5.49
CA TYR A 80 -0.38 13.18 -5.14
C TYR A 80 -0.14 14.61 -4.62
N SER A 81 -0.67 15.63 -5.30
CA SER A 81 -0.55 17.02 -4.88
C SER A 81 -1.17 17.32 -3.51
N LEU A 82 -2.13 16.51 -3.06
CA LEU A 82 -2.72 16.62 -1.73
C LEU A 82 -1.89 15.97 -0.62
N LEU A 83 -1.14 14.91 -0.96
CA LEU A 83 -0.39 14.13 0.00
C LEU A 83 1.05 14.61 0.15
N MET A 84 1.61 15.22 -0.90
CA MET A 84 2.98 15.71 -0.90
C MET A 84 3.09 17.18 -0.50
N PRO A 85 4.17 17.57 0.21
CA PRO A 85 4.49 18.97 0.42
C PRO A 85 4.68 19.70 -0.92
N VAL A 86 4.16 20.92 -1.02
CA VAL A 86 4.23 21.74 -2.26
C VAL A 86 5.67 22.02 -2.70
N ILE A 87 6.60 22.11 -1.75
CA ILE A 87 8.02 22.35 -2.00
C ILE A 87 8.81 21.08 -2.36
N ALA A 88 8.19 19.90 -2.32
CA ALA A 88 8.89 18.65 -2.60
C ALA A 88 9.19 18.53 -4.10
N GLU A 89 10.44 18.24 -4.44
CA GLU A 89 10.83 17.95 -5.81
C GLU A 89 10.34 16.57 -6.24
N GLU A 90 9.49 16.50 -7.27
CA GLU A 90 8.96 15.22 -7.79
C GLU A 90 10.09 14.26 -8.21
N LYS A 91 11.19 14.79 -8.73
CA LYS A 91 12.37 14.02 -9.18
C LYS A 91 13.11 13.32 -8.04
N GLN A 92 12.89 13.75 -6.79
CA GLN A 92 13.53 13.18 -5.62
C GLN A 92 12.53 12.39 -4.75
N ALA A 93 11.24 12.67 -4.88
CA ALA A 93 10.20 12.00 -4.13
C ALA A 93 10.01 10.54 -4.61
N LEU A 94 10.37 9.56 -3.79
CA LEU A 94 10.06 8.16 -4.02
C LEU A 94 8.69 7.84 -3.42
N TRP A 95 7.63 7.94 -4.23
CA TRP A 95 6.26 7.79 -3.77
C TRP A 95 5.41 7.04 -4.79
N ALA A 96 4.52 6.17 -4.32
CA ALA A 96 3.61 5.40 -5.16
C ALA A 96 2.36 4.94 -4.41
N LEU A 97 1.33 4.60 -5.19
CA LEU A 97 0.12 3.89 -4.77
C LEU A 97 0.24 2.42 -5.16
N GLY A 98 0.10 1.55 -4.17
CA GLY A 98 0.05 0.10 -4.36
C GLY A 98 -1.28 -0.48 -3.91
N ILE A 99 -1.59 -1.67 -4.41
CA ILE A 99 -2.71 -2.45 -3.90
C ILE A 99 -2.26 -3.20 -2.64
N PRO A 100 -3.01 -3.13 -1.52
CA PRO A 100 -2.70 -3.90 -0.33
C PRO A 100 -2.47 -5.37 -0.65
N LEU A 101 -1.51 -6.00 0.04
CA LEU A 101 -1.20 -7.45 -0.06
C LEU A 101 -0.69 -7.95 -1.40
N THR A 102 -0.47 -7.06 -2.36
CA THR A 102 0.12 -7.42 -3.66
C THR A 102 1.43 -6.66 -3.88
N PRO A 103 2.34 -7.18 -4.71
CA PRO A 103 3.47 -6.42 -5.24
C PRO A 103 3.06 -5.35 -6.28
N THR A 104 1.78 -5.07 -6.47
CA THR A 104 1.31 -4.29 -7.61
C THR A 104 1.24 -2.81 -7.26
N VAL A 105 2.02 -2.00 -7.96
CA VAL A 105 1.97 -0.53 -7.95
C VAL A 105 1.31 -0.07 -9.23
N PHE A 106 0.40 0.91 -9.15
CA PHE A 106 -0.36 1.37 -10.33
C PHE A 106 -0.21 2.86 -10.62
N PHE A 107 0.33 3.64 -9.68
CA PHE A 107 0.57 5.06 -9.86
C PHE A 107 1.71 5.54 -8.96
N GLY A 108 2.50 6.51 -9.41
CA GLY A 108 3.60 7.04 -8.61
C GLY A 108 4.46 8.07 -9.33
N THR A 109 5.48 8.54 -8.62
CA THR A 109 6.46 9.50 -9.15
C THR A 109 7.39 8.83 -10.16
N ASN A 110 7.93 9.61 -11.10
CA ASN A 110 8.91 9.06 -12.06
C ASN A 110 10.12 8.46 -11.35
N ALA A 111 10.61 9.12 -10.30
CA ALA A 111 11.74 8.65 -9.49
C ALA A 111 11.50 7.25 -8.89
N PHE A 112 10.27 6.96 -8.45
CA PHE A 112 9.92 5.64 -7.93
C PHE A 112 9.99 4.56 -9.02
N TYR A 113 9.42 4.82 -10.20
CA TYR A 113 9.47 3.86 -11.31
C TYR A 113 10.90 3.66 -11.85
N GLU A 114 11.70 4.73 -11.93
CA GLU A 114 13.10 4.67 -12.33
C GLU A 114 13.99 3.93 -11.32
N LEU A 115 13.66 4.00 -10.03
CA LEU A 115 14.32 3.19 -9.02
C LEU A 115 14.08 1.69 -9.28
N LEU A 116 12.87 1.33 -9.70
CA LEU A 116 12.48 -0.06 -9.86
C LEU A 116 12.79 -0.66 -11.24
N ARG A 117 12.91 0.17 -12.28
CA ARG A 117 13.14 -0.27 -13.66
C ARG A 117 14.59 -0.08 -14.07
N ASP A 118 15.13 -1.09 -14.72
CA ASP A 118 16.40 -1.01 -15.43
C ASP A 118 16.27 -0.04 -16.61
N ARG A 119 17.23 0.89 -16.74
CA ARG A 119 17.16 1.98 -17.72
C ARG A 119 17.35 1.49 -19.16
N HIS A 120 18.01 0.36 -19.36
CA HIS A 120 18.36 -0.16 -20.68
C HIS A 120 17.28 -1.07 -21.24
N THR A 121 16.73 -1.92 -20.38
CA THR A 121 15.75 -2.95 -20.74
C THR A 121 14.31 -2.53 -20.46
N GLY A 122 14.09 -1.56 -19.57
CA GLY A 122 12.76 -1.19 -19.09
C GLY A 122 12.12 -2.21 -18.14
N ASN A 123 12.78 -3.35 -17.92
CA ASN A 123 12.35 -4.42 -17.02
C ASN A 123 12.61 -4.05 -15.56
N LEU A 124 12.06 -4.83 -14.62
CA LEU A 124 12.37 -4.67 -13.20
C LEU A 124 13.84 -4.97 -12.93
N LYS A 125 14.48 -4.17 -12.06
CA LYS A 125 15.87 -4.40 -11.65
C LYS A 125 15.98 -5.71 -10.87
N CYS A 126 16.95 -6.54 -11.24
CA CYS A 126 17.19 -7.85 -10.60
C CYS A 126 17.43 -7.79 -9.09
N SER A 127 17.92 -6.66 -8.55
CA SER A 127 18.12 -6.46 -7.11
C SER A 127 16.81 -6.54 -6.30
N ILE A 128 15.67 -6.23 -6.92
CA ILE A 128 14.33 -6.37 -6.30
C ILE A 128 13.98 -7.85 -6.04
N LEU A 129 14.49 -8.75 -6.88
CA LEU A 129 14.22 -10.18 -6.83
C LEU A 129 15.19 -10.93 -5.90
N GLN A 130 16.35 -10.33 -5.56
CA GLN A 130 17.46 -11.02 -4.89
C GLN A 130 17.52 -10.83 -3.37
N GLU A 131 16.91 -9.79 -2.78
CA GLU A 131 16.89 -9.66 -1.31
C GLU A 131 15.91 -10.64 -0.66
N GLY A 132 16.42 -11.82 -0.29
CA GLY A 132 15.72 -12.81 0.52
C GLY A 132 14.76 -13.74 -0.23
N GLY A 133 14.63 -13.59 -1.55
CA GLY A 133 13.66 -14.30 -2.37
C GLY A 133 12.21 -13.88 -2.10
N GLU A 134 11.31 -14.24 -3.02
CA GLU A 134 9.88 -13.90 -2.96
C GLU A 134 9.25 -14.23 -1.59
N ALA A 135 9.66 -15.34 -0.97
CA ALA A 135 9.13 -15.82 0.30
C ALA A 135 9.37 -14.88 1.48
N ILE A 136 10.55 -14.24 1.59
CA ILE A 136 10.87 -13.34 2.70
C ILE A 136 10.09 -12.03 2.57
N VAL A 137 9.97 -11.50 1.36
CA VAL A 137 9.19 -10.28 1.12
C VAL A 137 7.70 -10.53 1.34
N ASP A 138 7.18 -11.68 0.91
CA ASP A 138 5.81 -12.10 1.17
C ASP A 138 5.54 -12.26 2.69
N GLN A 139 6.50 -12.79 3.46
CA GLN A 139 6.36 -12.86 4.92
C GLN A 139 6.30 -11.46 5.57
N LYS A 140 7.20 -10.54 5.21
CA LYS A 140 7.19 -9.16 5.74
C LYS A 140 5.87 -8.44 5.42
N LYS A 141 5.36 -8.60 4.19
CA LYS A 141 4.06 -8.05 3.76
C LYS A 141 2.89 -8.65 4.54
N LYS A 142 2.87 -9.97 4.71
CA LYS A 142 1.86 -10.65 5.54
C LYS A 142 1.87 -10.08 6.96
N ARG A 143 3.03 -9.97 7.60
CA ARG A 143 3.15 -9.40 8.96
C ARG A 143 2.60 -7.99 9.06
N LEU A 144 2.86 -7.13 8.07
CA LEU A 144 2.29 -5.78 8.01
C LEU A 144 0.76 -5.78 7.93
N VAL A 145 0.17 -6.73 7.22
CA VAL A 145 -1.30 -6.83 7.14
C VAL A 145 -1.91 -7.42 8.39
N TYR A 146 -1.29 -8.43 8.98
CA TYR A 146 -1.74 -8.96 10.26
C TYR A 146 -1.62 -7.93 11.38
N SER A 147 -0.61 -7.05 11.36
CA SER A 147 -0.55 -5.94 12.32
C SER A 147 -1.78 -5.02 12.21
N TYR A 148 -2.21 -4.73 10.98
CA TYR A 148 -3.41 -3.93 10.71
C TYR A 148 -4.70 -4.67 11.10
N ILE A 149 -4.84 -5.96 10.80
CA ILE A 149 -5.98 -6.79 11.20
C ILE A 149 -6.11 -6.88 12.73
N LEU A 150 -5.00 -7.18 13.42
CA LEU A 150 -4.97 -7.32 14.88
C LEU A 150 -5.32 -6.01 15.58
N ASN A 151 -4.79 -4.89 15.09
CA ASN A 151 -5.12 -3.58 15.62
C ASN A 151 -6.63 -3.29 15.45
N LYS A 152 -7.19 -3.57 14.26
CA LYS A 152 -8.58 -3.22 13.97
C LYS A 152 -9.62 -4.12 14.66
N PHE A 153 -9.42 -5.43 14.70
CA PHE A 153 -10.44 -6.37 15.19
C PHE A 153 -10.22 -6.86 16.62
N TYR A 154 -9.00 -6.72 17.14
CA TYR A 154 -8.62 -7.25 18.45
C TYR A 154 -8.05 -6.18 19.39
N ASP A 155 -8.04 -4.91 18.98
CA ASP A 155 -7.42 -3.78 19.69
C ASP A 155 -5.98 -4.10 20.14
N TYR A 156 -5.28 -4.90 19.33
CA TYR A 156 -3.96 -5.41 19.65
C TYR A 156 -2.92 -4.82 18.71
N SER A 157 -2.03 -4.03 19.29
CA SER A 157 -0.88 -3.48 18.58
C SER A 157 0.35 -4.34 18.84
N LEU A 158 0.98 -4.80 17.75
CA LEU A 158 2.21 -5.56 17.86
C LEU A 158 3.33 -4.67 18.43
N PRO A 159 4.12 -5.17 19.41
CA PRO A 159 5.24 -4.41 19.93
C PRO A 159 6.34 -4.31 18.87
N GLY A 160 6.79 -3.09 18.55
CA GLY A 160 7.85 -2.84 17.56
C GLY A 160 7.32 -2.36 16.21
N LYS A 161 7.93 -1.30 15.66
CA LYS A 161 7.64 -0.83 14.31
C LYS A 161 8.24 -1.84 13.32
N SER A 162 7.40 -2.52 12.55
CA SER A 162 7.87 -3.31 11.40
C SER A 162 8.40 -2.36 10.34
N GLU A 163 9.67 -1.98 10.43
CA GLU A 163 10.32 -1.17 9.41
C GLU A 163 10.67 -2.06 8.22
N MET A 164 10.02 -1.82 7.09
CA MET A 164 10.37 -2.52 5.85
C MET A 164 11.51 -1.76 5.19
N ILE A 165 12.73 -2.28 5.31
CA ILE A 165 13.92 -1.75 4.63
C ILE A 165 14.16 -2.61 3.38
N GLN A 166 14.36 -1.94 2.25
CA GLN A 166 14.81 -2.53 0.98
C GLN A 166 16.14 -1.91 0.56
N THR A 167 17.05 -2.73 0.06
CA THR A 167 18.36 -2.28 -0.43
C THR A 167 18.41 -2.35 -1.95
N PHE A 168 19.02 -1.34 -2.54
CA PHE A 168 19.30 -1.29 -3.97
C PHE A 168 20.77 -0.94 -4.18
N ALA A 169 21.44 -1.66 -5.07
CA ALA A 169 22.75 -1.24 -5.56
C ALA A 169 22.58 -0.01 -6.47
N ASP A 170 23.37 1.03 -6.20
CA ASP A 170 23.50 2.18 -7.10
C ASP A 170 24.36 1.78 -8.31
N GLU A 171 23.78 1.83 -9.51
CA GLU A 171 24.43 1.39 -10.75
C GLU A 171 25.68 2.21 -11.12
N VAL A 172 25.79 3.46 -10.64
CA VAL A 172 26.91 4.36 -10.97
C VAL A 172 28.09 4.13 -10.03
N THR A 173 27.81 3.98 -8.74
CA THR A 173 28.83 3.92 -7.68
C THR A 173 29.11 2.50 -7.19
N GLY A 174 28.23 1.54 -7.48
CA GLY A 174 28.26 0.19 -6.93
C GLY A 174 27.90 0.09 -5.45
N MET A 175 27.59 1.22 -4.79
CA MET A 175 27.28 1.24 -3.36
C MET A 175 25.84 0.81 -3.08
N GLN A 176 25.64 0.14 -1.94
CA GLN A 176 24.31 -0.23 -1.45
C GLN A 176 23.59 0.98 -0.86
N LYS A 177 22.37 1.25 -1.32
CA LYS A 177 21.46 2.25 -0.77
C LYS A 177 20.31 1.56 -0.06
N TYR A 178 20.04 2.00 1.17
CA TYR A 178 18.98 1.45 2.01
C TYR A 178 17.78 2.39 2.04
N PHE A 179 16.62 1.88 1.67
CA PHE A 179 15.36 2.61 1.63
C PHE A 179 14.39 2.05 2.65
N ARG A 180 13.92 2.91 3.53
CA ARG A 180 12.80 2.60 4.42
C ARG A 180 11.49 2.83 3.67
N ILE A 181 10.69 1.78 3.54
CA ILE A 181 9.33 1.83 3.03
C ILE A 181 8.40 2.24 4.15
N ASN A 182 7.70 3.35 3.95
CA ASN A 182 6.64 3.81 4.82
C ASN A 182 5.30 3.58 4.11
N VAL A 183 4.44 2.76 4.69
CA VAL A 183 3.11 2.45 4.13
C VAL A 183 2.06 3.24 4.90
N ASP A 184 1.25 3.99 4.17
CA ASP A 184 0.10 4.71 4.71
C ASP A 184 -1.19 3.95 4.40
N THR A 185 -1.82 3.42 5.45
CA THR A 185 -3.04 2.61 5.35
C THR A 185 -4.32 3.38 5.68
N ARG A 186 -4.27 4.72 5.81
CA ARG A 186 -5.43 5.55 6.18
C ARG A 186 -6.65 5.41 5.26
N PHE A 187 -6.43 4.97 4.03
CA PHE A 187 -7.50 4.78 3.03
C PHE A 187 -7.78 3.30 2.70
N VAL A 188 -7.17 2.38 3.45
CA VAL A 188 -7.45 0.94 3.37
C VAL A 188 -8.50 0.61 4.41
N GLU A 189 -9.50 -0.20 4.04
CA GLU A 189 -10.53 -0.68 4.97
C GLU A 189 -10.57 -2.20 4.91
N VAL A 190 -10.33 -2.87 6.05
CA VAL A 190 -10.53 -4.32 6.14
C VAL A 190 -11.87 -4.66 6.80
N THR A 191 -12.59 -5.63 6.22
CA THR A 191 -13.85 -6.17 6.74
C THR A 191 -13.72 -7.68 6.94
N ALA A 192 -14.33 -8.20 8.01
CA ALA A 192 -14.40 -9.64 8.24
C ALA A 192 -15.58 -10.23 7.46
N LEU A 193 -15.32 -11.26 6.66
CA LEU A 193 -16.33 -11.97 5.86
C LEU A 193 -17.08 -13.02 6.69
N GLN A 194 -16.55 -13.39 7.85
CA GLN A 194 -17.13 -14.36 8.76
C GLN A 194 -16.84 -13.99 10.22
N LYS A 195 -17.46 -14.71 11.16
CA LYS A 195 -17.21 -14.53 12.59
C LYS A 195 -15.74 -14.84 12.90
N LEU A 196 -15.06 -13.89 13.53
CA LEU A 196 -13.64 -14.02 13.87
C LEU A 196 -13.45 -14.91 15.11
N PRO A 197 -12.37 -15.72 15.17
CA PRO A 197 -12.05 -16.51 16.33
C PRO A 197 -11.66 -15.61 17.50
N VAL A 198 -11.96 -16.05 18.72
CA VAL A 198 -11.46 -15.39 19.93
C VAL A 198 -9.99 -15.74 20.10
N LEU A 199 -9.11 -14.76 19.97
CA LEU A 199 -7.68 -14.95 20.17
C LEU A 199 -7.31 -14.73 21.63
N ASN A 200 -6.49 -15.63 22.19
CA ASN A 200 -5.90 -15.42 23.50
C ASN A 200 -4.70 -14.47 23.38
N LEU A 201 -4.98 -13.16 23.40
CA LEU A 201 -3.98 -12.10 23.23
C LEU A 201 -2.89 -12.13 24.32
N LYS A 202 -3.15 -12.74 25.48
CA LYS A 202 -2.14 -12.90 26.54
C LYS A 202 -0.98 -13.80 26.10
N LEU A 203 -1.21 -14.76 25.21
CA LEU A 203 -0.16 -15.60 24.63
C LEU A 203 0.73 -14.79 23.68
N LEU A 204 0.13 -13.89 22.90
CA LEU A 204 0.86 -12.99 21.99
C LEU A 204 1.66 -11.93 22.75
N GLN A 205 1.11 -11.39 23.85
CA GLN A 205 1.78 -10.37 24.69
C GLN A 205 3.06 -10.89 25.39
N ARG A 206 3.14 -12.18 25.70
CA ARG A 206 4.33 -12.78 26.34
C ARG A 206 5.48 -12.99 25.36
N GLN A 207 5.21 -12.93 24.06
CA GLN A 207 6.19 -13.10 23.02
C GLN A 207 6.66 -11.73 22.54
N GLN A 208 7.98 -11.49 22.56
CA GLN A 208 8.56 -10.34 21.86
C GLN A 208 8.24 -10.47 20.35
N TYR A 209 8.25 -9.37 19.60
CA TYR A 209 7.90 -9.33 18.16
C TYR A 209 8.50 -10.47 17.31
N ASN A 210 9.75 -10.84 17.60
CA ASN A 210 10.48 -11.90 16.90
C ASN A 210 10.09 -13.32 17.32
N ASN A 211 9.33 -13.46 18.40
CA ASN A 211 8.96 -14.73 19.01
C ASN A 211 7.48 -15.08 18.81
N ILE A 212 6.70 -14.20 18.15
CA ILE A 212 5.30 -14.50 17.79
C ILE A 212 5.29 -15.67 16.82
N ASP A 213 4.51 -16.70 17.16
CA ASP A 213 4.23 -17.81 16.25
C ASP A 213 3.29 -17.36 15.12
N TRP A 214 3.92 -16.82 14.07
CA TRP A 214 3.24 -16.34 12.88
C TRP A 214 2.54 -17.46 12.11
N GLU A 215 3.06 -18.69 12.15
CA GLU A 215 2.45 -19.82 11.45
C GLU A 215 1.12 -20.20 12.09
N MET A 216 1.08 -20.27 13.43
CA MET A 216 -0.17 -20.47 14.17
C MET A 216 -1.18 -19.34 13.87
N LEU A 217 -0.73 -18.09 13.86
CA LEU A 217 -1.62 -16.96 13.57
C LEU A 217 -2.18 -17.03 12.15
N PHE A 218 -1.38 -17.42 11.16
CA PHE A 218 -1.82 -17.58 9.77
C PHE A 218 -2.82 -18.73 9.61
N ALA A 219 -2.68 -19.80 10.41
CA ALA A 219 -3.58 -20.93 10.40
C ALA A 219 -4.94 -20.64 11.07
N VAL A 220 -4.93 -19.94 12.21
CA VAL A 220 -6.14 -19.63 12.99
C VAL A 220 -6.92 -18.46 12.37
N LEU A 221 -6.21 -17.51 11.77
CA LEU A 221 -6.79 -16.29 11.22
C LEU A 221 -6.42 -16.12 9.74
N PRO A 222 -6.82 -17.04 8.85
CA PRO A 222 -6.40 -17.00 7.44
C PRO A 222 -6.88 -15.72 6.73
N LEU A 223 -6.08 -15.20 5.79
CA LEU A 223 -6.40 -13.97 5.07
C LEU A 223 -7.70 -14.07 4.24
N SER A 224 -8.11 -15.27 3.84
CA SER A 224 -9.39 -15.52 3.16
C SER A 224 -10.62 -15.12 3.99
N MET A 225 -10.47 -14.92 5.31
CA MET A 225 -11.53 -14.40 6.19
C MET A 225 -11.82 -12.91 5.98
N PHE A 226 -11.01 -12.20 5.19
CA PHE A 226 -11.03 -10.76 5.11
C PHE A 226 -11.23 -10.26 3.68
N SER A 227 -11.92 -9.13 3.56
CA SER A 227 -11.94 -8.30 2.36
C SER A 227 -11.30 -6.94 2.66
N PHE A 228 -10.39 -6.54 1.78
CA PHE A 228 -9.71 -5.25 1.75
C PHE A 228 -10.27 -4.37 0.63
#